data_AF-A0A2V5XK46-F1
#
_entry.id   AF-A0A2V5XK46-F1
#
_cell.length_a   1.000
_cell.length_b   1.000
_cell.length_c   1.000
_cell.angle_alpha   90.00
_cell.angle_beta   90.00
_cell.angle_gamma   90.00
#
_symmetry.space_group_name_H-M   'P 1'
#
loop_
_entity.id
_entity.type
_entity.pdbx_description
1 polymer ?
#
loop_
_entity_poly.entity_id
_entity_poly.type
_entity_poly.pdbx_seq_one_letter_code
_entity_poly.pdbx_strand_id
1 'polypeptide(L)'
;MSPAPGNDQESTNAVKLNIGAIEYAKDLIKQGYVVADGRGAWSEHHPSAVAENEFIRLHGFGEYAKWHLGIDHRYAENTKQRYKFPYGDFKNIHRCGVLAAQSRAGQHKYHEIENAAAQLKTVIAIRMEAHAQR
;
A
#
# COMPACT_ATOMS: atom_id res chain seq x y z
N MET A 1 25.96 -24.22 -16.05
CA MET A 1 26.05 -22.87 -15.48
C MET A 1 24.90 -22.68 -14.51
N SER A 2 25.14 -22.86 -13.22
CA SER A 2 24.18 -22.50 -12.17
C SER A 2 24.22 -20.98 -11.98
N PRO A 3 23.08 -20.28 -11.85
CA PRO A 3 23.12 -18.85 -11.59
C PRO A 3 23.64 -18.60 -10.16
N ALA A 4 24.45 -17.56 -10.01
CA ALA A 4 25.10 -17.17 -8.77
C ALA A 4 24.07 -16.74 -7.70
N PRO A 5 24.33 -16.98 -6.39
CA PRO A 5 23.49 -16.51 -5.31
C PRO A 5 23.82 -15.03 -5.04
N GLY A 6 23.16 -14.14 -5.75
CA GLY A 6 23.32 -12.70 -5.55
C GLY A 6 22.32 -11.94 -6.38
N ASN A 7 21.11 -11.74 -5.84
CA ASN A 7 20.14 -10.79 -6.41
C ASN A 7 18.99 -10.39 -5.45
N ASP A 8 18.85 -11.08 -4.32
CA ASP A 8 17.76 -10.79 -3.38
C ASP A 8 17.95 -9.45 -2.64
N GLN A 9 19.20 -9.08 -2.30
CA GLN A 9 19.50 -7.79 -1.67
C GLN A 9 19.34 -6.60 -2.62
N GLU A 10 19.71 -6.76 -3.90
CA GLU A 10 19.57 -5.70 -4.91
C GLU A 10 18.09 -5.47 -5.27
N SER A 11 17.31 -6.55 -5.32
CA SER A 11 15.86 -6.50 -5.50
C SER A 11 15.15 -5.84 -4.32
N THR A 12 15.64 -6.05 -3.09
CA THR A 12 15.06 -5.43 -1.89
C THR A 12 15.38 -3.94 -1.81
N ASN A 13 16.61 -3.54 -2.17
CA ASN A 13 17.04 -2.14 -2.13
C ASN A 13 16.39 -1.24 -3.19
N ALA A 14 15.91 -1.83 -4.30
CA ALA A 14 15.23 -1.11 -5.36
C ALA A 14 13.84 -0.58 -4.96
N VAL A 15 13.19 -1.22 -3.97
CA VAL A 15 11.88 -0.79 -3.50
C VAL A 15 12.04 0.09 -2.25
N LYS A 16 11.60 1.34 -2.36
CA LYS A 16 11.66 2.33 -1.29
C LYS A 16 10.28 2.69 -0.77
N LEU A 17 10.24 3.13 0.48
CA LEU A 17 9.02 3.60 1.12
C LEU A 17 8.51 4.87 0.42
N ASN A 18 7.22 4.89 0.10
CA ASN A 18 6.54 6.06 -0.44
C ASN A 18 6.01 6.93 0.71
N ILE A 19 6.74 7.97 1.08
CA ILE A 19 6.33 8.89 2.16
C ILE A 19 5.01 9.60 1.86
N GLY A 20 4.80 10.03 0.61
CA GLY A 20 3.57 10.70 0.18
C GLY A 20 2.34 9.81 0.32
N ALA A 21 2.47 8.49 0.12
CA ALA A 21 1.39 7.56 0.36
C ALA A 21 1.02 7.44 1.84
N ILE A 22 1.98 7.55 2.77
CA ILE A 22 1.71 7.50 4.21
C ILE A 22 0.95 8.75 4.66
N GLU A 23 1.38 9.92 4.20
CA GLU A 23 0.74 11.19 4.53
C GLU A 23 -0.70 11.21 4.01
N TYR A 24 -0.87 10.84 2.74
CA TYR A 24 -2.18 10.69 2.12
C TYR A 24 -3.06 9.70 2.89
N ALA A 25 -2.49 8.56 3.30
CA ALA A 25 -3.23 7.57 4.08
C ALA A 25 -3.70 8.12 5.44
N LYS A 26 -2.81 8.82 6.16
CA LYS A 26 -3.15 9.45 7.46
C LYS A 26 -4.26 10.48 7.30
N ASP A 27 -4.25 11.25 6.23
CA ASP A 27 -5.28 12.27 5.98
C ASP A 27 -6.64 11.66 5.64
N LEU A 28 -6.66 10.56 4.88
CA LEU A 28 -7.89 9.78 4.67
C LEU A 28 -8.43 9.19 5.97
N ILE A 29 -7.56 8.66 6.85
CA ILE A 29 -7.99 8.13 8.15
C ILE A 29 -8.59 9.23 9.03
N LYS A 30 -7.97 10.42 9.07
CA LYS A 30 -8.50 11.58 9.81
C LYS A 30 -9.91 11.94 9.32
N GLN A 31 -10.07 12.01 7.99
CA GLN A 31 -11.35 12.31 7.33
C GLN A 31 -12.40 11.19 7.47
N GLY A 32 -12.00 9.98 7.87
CA GLY A 32 -12.91 8.85 8.08
C GLY A 32 -13.11 7.97 6.85
N TYR A 33 -12.29 8.12 5.80
CA TYR A 33 -12.30 7.25 4.62
C TYR A 33 -11.60 5.93 4.91
N VAL A 34 -12.18 5.14 5.83
CA VAL A 34 -11.65 3.86 6.29
C VAL A 34 -12.74 2.81 6.28
N VAL A 35 -12.44 1.65 5.71
CA VAL A 35 -13.30 0.46 5.76
C VAL A 35 -12.69 -0.56 6.72
N ALA A 36 -13.45 -0.87 7.77
CA ALA A 36 -13.08 -1.82 8.81
C ALA A 36 -13.43 -3.26 8.40
N ASP A 37 -12.74 -3.77 7.39
CA ASP A 37 -12.98 -5.13 6.88
C ASP A 37 -12.35 -6.23 7.75
N GLY A 38 -12.90 -7.43 7.63
CA GLY A 38 -12.35 -8.66 8.20
C GLY A 38 -10.97 -9.03 7.64
N ARG A 39 -10.22 -9.85 8.40
CA ARG A 39 -8.93 -10.40 7.94
C ARG A 39 -9.16 -11.34 6.73
N GLY A 40 -8.34 -11.22 5.68
CA GLY A 40 -8.36 -12.12 4.53
C GLY A 40 -9.12 -11.63 3.29
N ALA A 41 -9.91 -10.56 3.39
CA ALA A 41 -10.74 -10.05 2.28
C ALA A 41 -9.96 -9.30 1.18
N TRP A 42 -8.65 -9.09 1.34
CA TRP A 42 -7.91 -8.20 0.44
C TRP A 42 -7.85 -8.69 -1.01
N SER A 43 -7.84 -10.01 -1.25
CA SER A 43 -7.89 -10.55 -2.61
C SER A 43 -9.18 -10.19 -3.36
N GLU A 44 -10.26 -9.91 -2.63
CA GLU A 44 -11.56 -9.52 -3.20
C GLU A 44 -11.74 -7.99 -3.21
N HIS A 45 -11.08 -7.27 -2.30
CA HIS A 45 -11.22 -5.82 -2.15
C HIS A 45 -10.16 -5.01 -2.93
N HIS A 46 -9.09 -5.65 -3.38
CA HIS A 46 -8.12 -4.99 -4.25
C HIS A 46 -8.74 -4.61 -5.60
N PRO A 47 -8.52 -3.39 -6.12
CA PRO A 47 -9.03 -2.98 -7.41
C PRO A 47 -8.71 -3.97 -8.53
N SER A 48 -9.69 -4.19 -9.43
CA SER A 48 -9.44 -4.98 -10.64
C SER A 48 -8.47 -4.23 -11.57
N ALA A 49 -7.80 -4.94 -12.46
CA ALA A 49 -6.93 -4.31 -13.46
C ALA A 49 -7.66 -3.25 -14.31
N VAL A 50 -8.97 -3.43 -14.54
CA VAL A 50 -9.81 -2.46 -15.25
C VAL A 50 -10.01 -1.19 -14.41
N ALA A 51 -10.32 -1.34 -13.12
CA ALA A 51 -10.49 -0.20 -12.21
C ALA A 51 -9.19 0.60 -12.04
N GLU A 52 -8.04 -0.09 -11.92
CA GLU A 52 -6.73 0.56 -11.90
C GLU A 52 -6.47 1.37 -13.18
N ASN A 53 -6.71 0.78 -14.35
CA ASN A 53 -6.46 1.43 -15.63
C ASN A 53 -7.35 2.66 -15.80
N GLU A 54 -8.62 2.57 -15.40
CA GLU A 54 -9.55 3.69 -15.46
C GLU A 54 -9.14 4.81 -14.50
N PHE A 55 -8.75 4.46 -13.27
CA PHE A 55 -8.24 5.44 -12.31
C PHE A 55 -7.01 6.18 -12.85
N ILE A 56 -6.04 5.44 -13.41
CA ILE A 56 -4.85 6.04 -14.02
C ILE A 56 -5.22 6.91 -15.23
N ARG A 57 -6.18 6.49 -16.06
CA ARG A 57 -6.65 7.29 -17.21
C ARG A 57 -7.25 8.62 -16.77
N LEU A 58 -8.02 8.62 -15.68
CA LEU A 58 -8.73 9.81 -15.18
C LEU A 58 -7.84 10.73 -14.32
N HIS A 59 -6.94 10.15 -13.53
CA HIS A 59 -6.21 10.87 -12.47
C HIS A 59 -4.69 10.86 -12.65
N GLY A 60 -4.16 10.01 -13.52
CA GLY A 60 -2.73 9.87 -13.77
C GLY A 60 -1.98 9.04 -12.73
N PHE A 61 -0.70 8.78 -13.02
CA PHE A 61 0.17 7.98 -12.15
C PHE A 61 0.54 8.67 -10.84
N GLY A 62 0.48 9.99 -10.77
CA GLY A 62 0.72 10.75 -9.53
C GLY A 62 -0.31 10.43 -8.46
N GLU A 63 -1.60 10.43 -8.81
CA GLU A 63 -2.65 10.03 -7.88
C GLU A 63 -2.58 8.52 -7.59
N TYR A 64 -2.28 7.70 -8.59
CA TYR A 64 -2.13 6.25 -8.40
C TYR A 64 -1.01 5.91 -7.41
N ALA A 65 0.10 6.66 -7.46
CA ALA A 65 1.22 6.50 -6.55
C ALA A 65 0.83 6.64 -5.08
N LYS A 66 -0.09 7.57 -4.76
CA LYS A 66 -0.52 7.84 -3.39
C LYS A 66 -1.14 6.60 -2.73
N TRP A 67 -1.70 5.68 -3.51
CA TRP A 67 -2.36 4.46 -3.02
C TRP A 67 -1.41 3.27 -2.78
N HIS A 68 -0.09 3.48 -2.89
CA HIS A 68 0.92 2.43 -2.85
C HIS A 68 2.06 2.79 -1.89
N LEU A 69 2.32 1.94 -0.89
CA LEU A 69 3.35 2.21 0.12
C LEU A 69 4.79 2.01 -0.38
N GLY A 70 4.98 1.33 -1.51
CA GLY A 70 6.31 1.09 -2.08
C GLY A 70 6.47 1.64 -3.49
N ILE A 71 7.66 2.15 -3.81
CA ILE A 71 8.09 2.57 -5.14
C ILE A 71 9.31 1.72 -5.54
N ASP A 72 9.19 0.98 -6.63
CA ASP A 72 10.25 0.17 -7.23
C ASP A 72 10.96 0.98 -8.31
N HIS A 73 12.14 1.50 -7.98
CA HIS A 73 12.90 2.42 -8.85
C HIS A 73 13.47 1.77 -10.12
N ARG A 74 13.32 0.45 -10.30
CA ARG A 74 13.70 -0.24 -11.54
C ARG A 74 12.72 0.05 -12.69
N TYR A 75 11.52 0.53 -12.38
CA TYR A 75 10.46 0.77 -13.35
C TYR A 75 10.19 2.26 -13.54
N ALA A 76 9.83 2.63 -14.78
CA ALA A 76 9.50 4.01 -15.13
C ALA A 76 8.24 4.52 -14.43
N GLU A 77 8.15 5.84 -14.24
CA GLU A 77 7.08 6.48 -13.46
C GLU A 77 5.68 6.23 -14.00
N ASN A 78 5.57 6.04 -15.32
CA ASN A 78 4.33 5.76 -16.02
C ASN A 78 4.03 4.26 -16.15
N THR A 79 4.51 3.43 -15.22
CA THR A 79 4.25 1.99 -15.22
C THR A 79 3.63 1.54 -13.89
N LYS A 80 2.57 0.72 -13.98
CA LYS A 80 1.90 0.19 -12.79
C LYS A 80 2.82 -0.64 -11.92
N GLN A 81 3.74 -1.37 -12.54
CA GLN A 81 4.70 -2.24 -11.86
C GLN A 81 5.63 -1.50 -10.89
N ARG A 82 5.86 -0.19 -11.10
CA ARG A 82 6.61 0.66 -10.17
C ARG A 82 5.97 0.74 -8.79
N TYR A 83 4.65 0.72 -8.72
CA TYR A 83 3.93 1.00 -7.48
C TYR A 83 3.54 -0.31 -6.79
N LYS A 84 3.97 -0.48 -5.54
CA LYS A 84 3.87 -1.71 -4.76
C LYS A 84 3.09 -1.49 -3.47
N PHE A 85 2.60 -2.58 -2.88
CA PHE A 85 1.89 -2.56 -1.60
C PHE A 85 0.67 -1.62 -1.60
N PRO A 86 -0.35 -1.93 -2.43
CA PRO A 86 -1.61 -1.20 -2.39
C PRO A 86 -2.32 -1.42 -1.05
N TYR A 87 -3.03 -0.40 -0.57
CA TYR A 87 -3.68 -0.42 0.75
C TYR A 87 -5.13 0.10 0.76
N GLY A 88 -5.67 0.47 -0.41
CA GLY A 88 -7.02 1.00 -0.56
C GLY A 88 -7.60 0.74 -1.95
N ASP A 89 -8.86 1.14 -2.14
CA ASP A 89 -9.66 0.89 -3.35
C ASP A 89 -9.78 2.12 -4.27
N PHE A 90 -8.86 3.08 -4.14
CA PHE A 90 -8.92 4.42 -4.75
C PHE A 90 -9.97 5.39 -4.18
N LYS A 91 -10.71 4.98 -3.14
CA LYS A 91 -11.67 5.83 -2.43
C LYS A 91 -11.48 5.82 -0.91
N ASN A 92 -11.25 4.64 -0.35
CA ASN A 92 -11.10 4.38 1.07
C ASN A 92 -9.86 3.55 1.34
N ILE A 93 -9.38 3.66 2.58
CA ILE A 93 -8.36 2.76 3.10
C ILE A 93 -9.02 1.52 3.65
N HIS A 94 -8.51 0.36 3.27
CA HIS A 94 -9.01 -0.91 3.78
C HIS A 94 -8.05 -1.44 4.84
N ARG A 95 -8.55 -1.71 6.05
CA ARG A 95 -7.74 -2.33 7.11
C ARG A 95 -7.12 -3.65 6.65
N CYS A 96 -7.85 -4.43 5.86
CA CYS A 96 -7.35 -5.67 5.26
C CYS A 96 -6.21 -5.43 4.26
N GLY A 97 -6.26 -4.34 3.47
CA GLY A 97 -5.19 -3.93 2.56
C GLY A 97 -3.93 -3.52 3.29
N VAL A 98 -4.04 -2.72 4.35
CA VAL A 98 -2.90 -2.35 5.21
C VAL A 98 -2.24 -3.59 5.85
N LEU A 99 -3.05 -4.55 6.32
CA LEU A 99 -2.54 -5.81 6.87
C LEU A 99 -1.83 -6.67 5.81
N ALA A 100 -2.39 -6.75 4.60
CA ALA A 100 -1.77 -7.47 3.50
C ALA A 100 -0.44 -6.82 3.08
N ALA A 101 -0.38 -5.49 3.03
CA ALA A 101 0.85 -4.75 2.79
C ALA A 101 1.90 -5.03 3.86
N GLN A 102 1.53 -4.97 5.15
CA GLN A 102 2.43 -5.29 6.26
C GLN A 102 3.00 -6.71 6.14
N SER A 103 2.13 -7.71 5.94
CA SER A 103 2.52 -9.12 5.86
C SER A 103 3.47 -9.39 4.69
N ARG A 104 3.16 -8.89 3.49
CA ARG A 104 4.02 -9.06 2.32
C ARG A 104 5.35 -8.33 2.47
N ALA A 105 5.34 -7.12 3.04
CA ALA A 105 6.56 -6.36 3.27
C ALA A 105 7.51 -7.13 4.21
N GLY A 106 6.99 -7.70 5.31
CA GLY A 106 7.78 -8.53 6.23
C GLY A 106 8.32 -9.81 5.59
N GLN A 107 7.51 -10.52 4.79
CA GLN A 107 7.95 -11.74 4.07
C GLN A 107 9.16 -11.48 3.15
N HIS A 108 9.21 -10.30 2.54
CA HIS A 108 10.29 -9.89 1.63
C HIS A 108 11.30 -8.94 2.27
N LYS A 109 11.28 -8.77 3.60
CA LYS A 109 12.22 -7.95 4.37
C LYS A 109 12.27 -6.46 3.98
N TYR A 110 11.16 -5.92 3.48
CA TYR A 110 10.99 -4.47 3.27
C TYR A 110 10.61 -3.77 4.58
N HIS A 111 11.53 -3.72 5.54
CA HIS A 111 11.26 -3.31 6.92
C HIS A 111 10.67 -1.89 7.06
N GLU A 112 11.09 -0.94 6.22
CA GLU A 112 10.53 0.41 6.25
C GLU A 112 9.05 0.42 5.88
N ILE A 113 8.67 -0.37 4.86
CA ILE A 113 7.28 -0.51 4.40
C ILE A 113 6.44 -1.28 5.42
N GLU A 114 7.01 -2.35 6.00
CA GLU A 114 6.37 -3.12 7.06
C GLU A 114 6.03 -2.23 8.27
N ASN A 115 7.00 -1.44 8.73
CA ASN A 115 6.84 -0.52 9.84
C ASN A 115 5.81 0.57 9.53
N ALA A 116 5.85 1.16 8.33
CA ALA A 116 4.86 2.15 7.91
C ALA A 116 3.43 1.56 7.87
N ALA A 117 3.26 0.36 7.34
CA ALA A 117 1.97 -0.33 7.34
C ALA A 117 1.49 -0.65 8.77
N ALA A 118 2.40 -1.07 9.65
CA ALA A 118 2.09 -1.29 11.07
C ALA A 118 1.63 0.00 11.76
N GLN A 119 2.27 1.14 11.48
CA GLN A 119 1.84 2.44 11.99
C GLN A 119 0.44 2.82 11.50
N LEU A 120 0.16 2.69 10.19
CA LEU A 120 -1.17 2.97 9.63
C LEU A 120 -2.25 2.10 10.27
N LYS A 121 -1.97 0.81 10.49
CA LYS A 121 -2.87 -0.10 11.20
C LYS A 121 -3.22 0.40 12.60
N THR A 122 -2.23 0.89 13.36
CA THR A 122 -2.45 1.45 14.69
C THR A 122 -3.30 2.72 14.64
N VAL A 123 -3.01 3.63 13.69
CA VAL A 123 -3.80 4.86 13.52
C VAL A 123 -5.25 4.55 13.16
N ILE A 124 -5.49 3.55 12.30
CA ILE A 124 -6.84 3.06 11.99
C ILE A 124 -7.54 2.56 13.26
N ALA A 125 -6.87 1.72 14.07
CA ALA A 125 -7.47 1.17 15.29
C ALA A 125 -7.89 2.27 16.27
N ILE A 126 -6.98 3.21 16.56
CA ILE A 126 -7.27 4.36 17.44
C ILE A 126 -8.45 5.18 16.92
N ARG A 127 -8.51 5.42 15.59
CA ARG A 127 -9.60 6.20 14.99
C ARG A 127 -10.94 5.49 15.10
N MET A 128 -10.96 4.16 14.94
CA MET A 128 -12.17 3.34 15.06
C MET A 128 -12.67 3.29 16.51
N GLU A 129 -11.76 3.18 17.48
CA GLU A 129 -12.09 3.23 18.92
C GLU A 129 -12.72 4.56 19.31
N ALA A 130 -12.14 5.68 18.86
CA ALA A 130 -12.67 7.02 19.14
C ALA A 130 -14.06 7.29 18.53
N HIS A 131 -14.42 6.58 17.45
CA HIS A 131 -15.77 6.64 16.87
C HIS A 131 -16.76 5.73 17.57
N ALA A 132 -16.31 4.58 18.11
CA ALA A 132 -17.17 3.64 18.83
C ALA A 132 -17.60 4.14 20.23
N GLN A 133 -16.93 5.16 20.76
CA GLN A 133 -17.20 5.77 22.07
C GLN A 133 -18.14 7.00 22.00
N ARG A 134 -18.65 7.33 20.81
CA ARG A 134 -19.60 8.42 20.58
C ARG A 134 -21.01 7.88 20.40
#